data_AF-A0A2T0LNX0-F1
#
_entry.id   AF-A0A2T0LNX0-F1
#
_cell.length_a   1.000
_cell.length_b   1.000
_cell.length_c   1.000
_cell.angle_alpha   90.00
_cell.angle_beta   90.00
_cell.angle_gamma   90.00
#
_symmetry.space_group_name_H-M   'P 1'
#
loop_
_entity.id
_entity.type
_entity.pdbx_description
1 polymer ?
#
loop_
_entity_poly.entity_id
_entity_poly.type
_entity_poly.pdbx_seq_one_letter_code
_entity_poly.pdbx_strand_id
1 'polypeptide(L)'
;MDGSNRERPAFVRLAAHPLRWRLLTTLATGDHRVRELVALVGEPQNLVSYHLRLLRDGGLVTATRSSFDGRDSYYHLDLDRCADALAATGSALHPALRPGPRPEPATPSGSRISVLFVCTGNSARSPVAEALLRHRTGDRVHATSAGTRPQPHLHPDTARVLRDTFGIDIAGQRPRAVDTMRQHRFDHVITLCDKAREALPEFEHEPRRAHWSVPEPGTDHFHRTAADIDTRIRHLLPVLDTTHHEPTEA
;
A
#
# COMPACT_ATOMS: atom_id res chain seq x y z
N MET A 1 43.46 19.10 -0.38
CA MET A 1 42.19 19.02 -1.16
C MET A 1 41.86 17.54 -1.23
N ASP A 2 41.13 17.05 -0.23
CA ASP A 2 40.84 15.63 -0.10
C ASP A 2 39.73 15.25 -1.08
N GLY A 3 40.12 14.58 -2.16
CA GLY A 3 39.23 14.06 -3.18
C GLY A 3 38.49 12.84 -2.68
N SER A 4 37.68 13.00 -1.64
CA SER A 4 36.72 11.97 -1.23
C SER A 4 35.79 11.74 -2.41
N ASN A 5 36.02 10.65 -3.14
CA ASN A 5 35.11 10.12 -4.14
C ASN A 5 33.76 9.96 -3.45
N ARG A 6 32.89 10.96 -3.60
CA ARG A 6 31.64 11.01 -2.87
C ARG A 6 30.77 9.92 -3.43
N GLU A 7 30.79 8.77 -2.75
CA GLU A 7 30.13 7.58 -3.22
C GLU A 7 28.68 7.93 -3.56
N ARG A 8 28.28 7.62 -4.80
CA ARG A 8 26.93 7.96 -5.27
C ARG A 8 25.91 7.37 -4.29
N PRO A 9 24.91 8.14 -3.85
CA PRO A 9 23.89 7.66 -2.92
C PRO A 9 23.28 6.34 -3.40
N ALA A 10 23.02 5.42 -2.45
CA ALA A 10 22.52 4.08 -2.74
C ALA A 10 21.25 4.09 -3.59
N PHE A 11 20.33 5.04 -3.32
CA PHE A 11 19.11 5.22 -4.10
C PHE A 11 19.40 5.44 -5.58
N VAL A 12 20.27 6.40 -5.93
CA VAL A 12 20.63 6.68 -7.33
C VAL A 12 21.28 5.47 -7.99
N ARG A 13 22.21 4.82 -7.29
CA ARG A 13 22.89 3.62 -7.80
C ARG A 13 21.93 2.48 -8.11
N LEU A 14 20.89 2.31 -7.30
CA LEU A 14 19.88 1.27 -7.49
C LEU A 14 18.84 1.70 -8.53
N ALA A 15 18.19 2.84 -8.34
CA ALA A 15 17.08 3.31 -9.16
C ALA A 15 17.48 3.65 -10.62
N ALA A 16 18.73 4.05 -10.89
CA ALA A 16 19.16 4.43 -12.24
C ALA A 16 19.17 3.29 -13.27
N HIS A 17 19.08 2.02 -12.85
CA HIS A 17 19.00 0.90 -13.79
C HIS A 17 17.58 0.76 -14.35
N PRO A 18 17.37 0.73 -15.68
CA PRO A 18 16.02 0.76 -16.28
C PRO A 18 15.07 -0.31 -15.73
N LEU A 19 15.52 -1.56 -15.58
CA LEU A 19 14.70 -2.62 -15.01
C LEU A 19 14.38 -2.40 -13.53
N ARG A 20 15.33 -1.88 -12.73
CA ARG A 20 15.04 -1.60 -11.30
C ARG A 20 14.06 -0.46 -11.18
N TRP A 21 14.17 0.56 -12.02
CA TRP A 21 13.17 1.63 -12.10
C TRP A 21 11.79 1.07 -12.42
N ARG A 22 11.66 0.25 -13.47
CA ARG A 22 10.41 -0.43 -13.82
C ARG A 22 9.83 -1.24 -12.65
N LEU A 23 10.65 -2.06 -11.99
CA LEU A 23 10.24 -2.82 -10.81
C LEU A 23 9.75 -1.92 -9.67
N LEU A 24 10.48 -0.84 -9.36
CA LEU A 24 10.09 0.13 -8.33
C LEU A 24 8.76 0.80 -8.69
N THR A 25 8.57 1.24 -9.93
CA THR A 25 7.31 1.86 -10.39
C THR A 25 6.14 0.88 -10.40
N THR A 26 6.37 -0.39 -10.71
CA THR A 26 5.33 -1.43 -10.61
C THR A 26 4.96 -1.69 -9.16
N LEU A 27 5.96 -1.82 -8.27
CA LEU A 27 5.71 -2.05 -6.84
C LEU A 27 5.10 -0.83 -6.12
N ALA A 28 5.16 0.36 -6.73
CA ALA A 28 4.51 1.55 -6.20
C ALA A 28 2.97 1.50 -6.27
N THR A 29 2.40 0.64 -7.13
CA THR A 29 0.94 0.48 -7.27
C THR A 29 0.38 -0.67 -6.43
N GLY A 30 1.24 -1.55 -5.91
CA GLY A 30 0.85 -2.66 -5.05
C GLY A 30 1.95 -3.70 -4.86
N ASP A 31 1.67 -4.67 -3.99
CA ASP A 31 2.55 -5.78 -3.70
C ASP A 31 2.36 -6.90 -4.72
N HIS A 32 3.47 -7.40 -5.25
CA HIS A 32 3.46 -8.35 -6.36
C HIS A 32 4.31 -9.59 -6.09
N ARG A 33 3.87 -10.71 -6.66
CA ARG A 33 4.66 -11.95 -6.73
C ARG A 33 5.70 -11.83 -7.85
N VAL A 34 6.79 -12.59 -7.78
CA VAL A 34 7.83 -12.58 -8.83
C VAL A 34 7.25 -12.86 -10.22
N ARG A 35 6.33 -13.84 -10.35
CA ARG A 35 5.71 -14.17 -11.62
C ARG A 35 4.87 -13.03 -12.22
N GLU A 36 4.25 -12.23 -11.35
CA GLU A 36 3.47 -11.05 -11.78
C GLU A 36 4.41 -9.95 -12.24
N LEU A 37 5.49 -9.71 -11.50
CA LEU A 37 6.53 -8.76 -11.91
C LEU A 37 7.15 -9.15 -13.25
N VAL A 38 7.45 -10.44 -13.45
CA VAL A 38 7.94 -10.98 -14.73
C VAL A 38 6.99 -10.64 -15.88
N ALA A 39 5.69 -10.87 -15.70
CA ALA A 39 4.69 -10.55 -16.72
C ALA A 39 4.56 -9.04 -16.97
N LEU A 40 4.54 -8.23 -15.90
CA LEU A 40 4.35 -6.78 -15.98
C LEU A 40 5.56 -6.06 -16.57
N VAL A 41 6.77 -6.52 -16.25
CA VAL A 41 7.98 -5.90 -16.78
C VAL A 41 8.42 -6.56 -18.10
N GLY A 42 8.02 -7.79 -18.41
CA GLY A 42 8.39 -8.47 -19.65
C GLY A 42 9.84 -8.95 -19.68
N GLU A 43 10.39 -9.38 -18.53
CA GLU A 43 11.78 -9.85 -18.42
C GLU A 43 11.86 -11.25 -17.81
N PRO A 44 12.90 -12.03 -18.13
CA PRO A 44 13.12 -13.35 -17.55
C PRO A 44 13.17 -13.35 -16.01
N GLN A 45 12.61 -14.40 -15.39
CA GLN A 45 12.50 -14.54 -13.93
C GLN A 45 13.85 -14.45 -13.21
N ASN A 46 14.93 -15.00 -13.78
CA ASN A 46 16.27 -14.93 -13.18
C ASN A 46 16.76 -13.48 -13.07
N LEU A 47 16.53 -12.66 -14.10
CA LEU A 47 16.92 -11.26 -14.12
C LEU A 47 16.08 -10.44 -13.13
N VAL A 48 14.76 -10.64 -13.14
CA VAL A 48 13.85 -10.02 -12.16
C VAL A 48 14.28 -10.35 -10.73
N SER A 49 14.52 -11.64 -10.43
CA SER A 49 14.94 -12.10 -9.09
C SER A 49 16.27 -11.51 -8.67
N TYR A 50 17.24 -11.41 -9.58
CA TYR A 50 18.52 -10.76 -9.33
C TYR A 50 18.35 -9.28 -8.94
N HIS A 51 17.56 -8.53 -9.70
CA HIS A 51 17.34 -7.12 -9.41
C HIS A 51 16.50 -6.88 -8.15
N LEU A 52 15.51 -7.73 -7.88
CA LEU A 52 14.77 -7.70 -6.61
C LEU A 52 15.68 -7.95 -5.41
N ARG A 53 16.63 -8.88 -5.52
CA ARG A 53 17.65 -9.08 -4.46
C ARG A 53 18.47 -7.82 -4.24
N LEU A 54 18.97 -7.17 -5.30
CA LEU A 54 19.73 -5.92 -5.15
C LEU A 54 18.91 -4.79 -4.51
N LEU A 55 17.63 -4.67 -4.86
CA LEU A 55 16.73 -3.69 -4.25
C LEU A 55 16.44 -3.99 -2.78
N ARG A 56 16.36 -5.27 -2.41
CA ARG A 56 16.23 -5.73 -1.02
C ARG A 56 17.49 -5.52 -0.20
N ASP A 57 18.65 -5.87 -0.74
CA ASP A 57 19.95 -5.65 -0.11
C ASP A 57 20.17 -4.14 0.13
N GLY A 58 19.64 -3.30 -0.77
CA GLY A 58 19.60 -1.84 -0.64
C GLY A 58 18.49 -1.26 0.25
N GLY A 59 17.59 -2.10 0.78
CA GLY A 59 16.50 -1.71 1.66
C GLY A 59 15.35 -0.95 1.01
N LEU A 60 15.30 -0.83 -0.33
CA LEU A 60 14.18 -0.16 -1.03
C LEU A 60 12.97 -1.07 -1.16
N VAL A 61 13.19 -2.38 -1.22
CA VAL A 61 12.14 -3.39 -1.35
C VAL A 61 12.22 -4.35 -0.17
N THR A 62 11.08 -4.74 0.36
CA THR A 62 10.96 -5.84 1.34
C THR A 62 10.23 -7.02 0.71
N ALA A 63 10.33 -8.19 1.35
CA ALA A 63 9.64 -9.38 0.89
C ALA A 63 9.00 -10.12 2.05
N THR A 64 7.75 -10.53 1.87
CA THR A 64 6.95 -11.27 2.84
C THR A 64 6.49 -12.58 2.22
N ARG A 65 6.56 -13.69 2.96
CA ARG A 65 6.00 -14.97 2.48
C ARG A 65 4.48 -14.91 2.50
N SER A 66 3.87 -15.47 1.45
CA SER A 66 2.43 -15.61 1.31
C SER A 66 1.82 -16.27 2.55
N SER A 67 0.84 -15.60 3.13
CA SER A 67 -0.02 -16.09 4.21
C SER A 67 -1.12 -17.05 3.72
N PHE A 68 -1.25 -17.24 2.40
CA PHE A 68 -2.20 -18.19 1.83
C PHE A 68 -1.67 -19.63 1.89
N ASP A 69 -0.57 -19.89 1.21
CA ASP A 69 0.02 -21.22 1.03
C ASP A 69 1.53 -21.27 1.30
N GLY A 70 2.16 -20.12 1.60
CA GLY A 70 3.60 -20.01 1.86
C GLY A 70 4.50 -20.25 0.64
N ARG A 71 3.93 -20.53 -0.54
CA ARG A 71 4.70 -20.91 -1.74
C ARG A 71 5.28 -19.72 -2.46
N ASP A 72 4.54 -18.62 -2.47
CA ASP A 72 4.95 -17.36 -3.08
C ASP A 72 5.51 -16.39 -2.06
N SER A 73 6.35 -15.47 -2.52
CA SER A 73 6.74 -14.26 -1.76
C SER A 73 6.20 -13.03 -2.47
N TYR A 74 5.65 -12.13 -1.68
CA TYR A 74 5.22 -10.81 -2.11
C TYR A 74 6.33 -9.81 -1.86
N TYR A 75 6.62 -9.01 -2.88
CA TYR A 75 7.56 -7.91 -2.80
C TYR A 75 6.79 -6.62 -2.60
N HIS A 76 7.30 -5.77 -1.71
CA HIS A 76 6.70 -4.51 -1.33
C HIS A 76 7.74 -3.39 -1.41
N LEU A 77 7.36 -2.24 -1.96
CA LEU A 77 8.20 -1.04 -1.99
C LEU A 77 8.13 -0.32 -0.64
N ASP A 78 9.26 -0.18 0.05
CA ASP A 78 9.32 0.60 1.29
C ASP A 78 9.37 2.11 0.94
N LEU A 79 8.20 2.73 0.87
CA LEU A 79 8.03 4.10 0.42
C LEU A 79 8.60 5.14 1.39
N ASP A 80 8.59 4.87 2.71
CA ASP A 80 9.22 5.75 3.69
C ASP A 80 10.76 5.71 3.52
N ARG A 81 11.36 4.52 3.38
CA ARG A 81 12.80 4.41 3.06
C ARG A 81 13.16 5.04 1.73
N CYS A 82 12.30 4.89 0.71
CA CYS A 82 12.51 5.56 -0.57
C CYS A 82 12.51 7.09 -0.43
N ALA A 83 11.56 7.65 0.33
CA ALA A 83 11.47 9.08 0.58
C ALA A 83 12.71 9.59 1.33
N ASP A 84 13.15 8.88 2.37
CA ASP A 84 14.35 9.22 3.13
C ASP A 84 15.61 9.14 2.27
N ALA A 85 15.75 8.08 1.47
CA ALA A 85 16.91 7.89 0.60
C ALA A 85 16.97 8.92 -0.54
N LEU A 86 15.81 9.34 -1.06
CA LEU A 86 15.71 10.42 -2.03
C LEU A 86 16.06 11.78 -1.41
N ALA A 87 15.55 12.07 -0.20
CA ALA A 87 15.87 13.29 0.54
C ALA A 87 17.37 13.38 0.89
N ALA A 88 17.96 12.26 1.31
CA ALA A 88 19.40 12.14 1.56
C ALA A 88 20.22 12.34 0.28
N THR A 89 19.74 11.81 -0.86
CA THR A 89 20.36 12.02 -2.17
C THR A 89 20.37 13.49 -2.57
N GLY A 90 19.22 14.17 -2.44
CA GLY A 90 19.11 15.60 -2.73
C GLY A 90 20.04 16.43 -1.83
N SER A 91 19.99 16.16 -0.52
CA SER A 91 20.85 16.84 0.47
C SER A 91 22.34 16.59 0.24
N ALA A 92 22.69 15.37 -0.21
CA ALA A 92 24.05 15.09 -0.64
C ALA A 92 24.38 15.98 -1.83
N LEU A 93 23.59 15.99 -2.91
CA LEU A 93 23.90 16.81 -4.09
C LEU A 93 24.02 18.31 -3.75
N HIS A 94 23.04 18.89 -3.07
CA HIS A 94 23.09 20.29 -2.59
C HIS A 94 22.05 20.50 -1.47
N PRO A 95 22.36 21.25 -0.38
CA PRO A 95 21.42 21.47 0.72
C PRO A 95 20.06 22.05 0.32
N ALA A 96 20.03 22.89 -0.71
CA ALA A 96 18.78 23.48 -1.23
C ALA A 96 17.84 22.46 -1.91
N LEU A 97 18.31 21.25 -2.21
CA LEU A 97 17.50 20.18 -2.80
C LEU A 97 16.87 19.26 -1.75
N ARG A 98 17.03 19.57 -0.45
CA ARG A 98 16.33 18.86 0.60
C ARG A 98 14.82 19.08 0.43
N PRO A 99 14.00 18.01 0.31
CA PRO A 99 12.57 18.17 0.25
C PRO A 99 12.07 18.93 1.47
N GLY A 100 11.31 20.00 1.23
CA GLY A 100 10.59 20.70 2.28
C GLY A 100 9.46 19.82 2.86
N PRO A 101 8.79 20.29 3.93
CA PRO A 101 7.56 19.66 4.37
C PRO A 101 6.60 19.57 3.18
N ARG A 102 6.06 18.37 2.93
CA ARG A 102 5.05 18.18 1.88
C ARG A 102 3.85 19.04 2.26
N PRO A 103 3.35 19.92 1.38
CA PRO A 103 2.12 20.65 1.67
C PRO A 103 1.03 19.64 1.98
N GLU A 104 0.21 19.94 2.99
CA GLU A 104 -0.97 19.12 3.26
C GLU A 104 -1.82 19.08 1.98
N PRO A 105 -2.27 17.89 1.55
CA PRO A 105 -3.03 17.77 0.32
C PRO A 105 -4.26 18.68 0.42
N ALA A 106 -4.35 19.62 -0.52
CA ALA A 106 -5.47 20.55 -0.63
C ALA A 106 -6.79 19.76 -0.65
N THR A 107 -7.85 20.33 -0.08
CA THR A 107 -9.19 19.73 -0.13
C THR A 107 -9.62 19.65 -1.60
N PRO A 108 -9.78 18.47 -2.22
CA PRO A 108 -10.30 18.37 -3.58
C PRO A 108 -11.76 18.81 -3.55
N SER A 109 -12.13 19.74 -4.43
CA SER A 109 -13.52 20.01 -4.78
C SER A 109 -13.88 19.13 -5.99
N GLY A 110 -14.41 17.94 -5.73
CA GLY A 110 -14.82 16.96 -6.74
C GLY A 110 -15.81 15.95 -6.17
N SER A 111 -16.28 15.01 -7.00
CA SER A 111 -17.07 13.85 -6.56
C SER A 111 -16.34 13.10 -5.43
N ARG A 112 -17.00 12.27 -4.60
CA ARG A 112 -16.29 11.55 -3.51
C ARG A 112 -15.67 10.27 -4.07
N ILE A 113 -14.34 10.13 -4.06
CA ILE A 113 -13.67 8.84 -4.38
C ILE A 113 -14.14 7.75 -3.43
N SER A 114 -14.45 6.58 -3.96
CA SER A 114 -14.92 5.41 -3.23
C SER A 114 -13.85 4.31 -3.20
N VAL A 115 -13.43 3.90 -2.00
CA VAL A 115 -12.37 2.90 -1.77
C VAL A 115 -12.91 1.74 -0.95
N LEU A 116 -12.75 0.51 -1.45
CA LEU A 116 -13.07 -0.72 -0.74
C LEU A 116 -11.81 -1.46 -0.29
N PHE A 117 -11.68 -1.69 1.02
CA PHE A 117 -10.66 -2.56 1.60
C PHE A 117 -11.20 -3.96 1.86
N VAL A 118 -10.54 -4.99 1.31
CA VAL A 118 -10.98 -6.38 1.45
C VAL A 118 -9.92 -7.21 2.16
N CYS A 119 -10.31 -7.93 3.20
CA CYS A 119 -9.48 -9.01 3.76
C CYS A 119 -10.32 -10.29 3.90
N THR A 120 -9.80 -11.33 4.54
CA THR A 120 -10.59 -12.57 4.69
C THR A 120 -11.73 -12.36 5.67
N GLY A 121 -11.41 -12.00 6.92
CA GLY A 121 -12.38 -11.97 8.01
C GLY A 121 -13.13 -10.65 8.20
N ASN A 122 -12.70 -9.56 7.57
CA ASN A 122 -13.15 -8.19 7.89
C ASN A 122 -13.20 -7.90 9.40
N SER A 123 -12.21 -8.43 10.14
CA SER A 123 -12.15 -8.33 11.61
C SER A 123 -10.97 -7.51 12.12
N ALA A 124 -9.90 -7.37 11.33
CA ALA A 124 -8.65 -6.72 11.74
C ALA A 124 -8.09 -5.76 10.67
N ARG A 125 -7.37 -6.29 9.67
CA ARG A 125 -6.68 -5.49 8.65
C ARG A 125 -7.58 -4.51 7.90
N SER A 126 -8.71 -4.97 7.34
CA SER A 126 -9.57 -4.10 6.53
C SER A 126 -10.38 -3.07 7.33
N PRO A 127 -10.88 -3.38 8.55
CA PRO A 127 -11.41 -2.34 9.43
C PRO A 127 -10.38 -1.29 9.85
N VAL A 128 -9.13 -1.69 10.15
CA VAL A 128 -8.05 -0.73 10.44
C VAL A 128 -7.82 0.19 9.24
N ALA A 129 -7.75 -0.36 8.03
CA ALA A 129 -7.54 0.43 6.83
C ALA A 129 -8.69 1.42 6.54
N GLU A 130 -9.94 0.96 6.66
CA GLU A 130 -11.13 1.82 6.52
C GLU A 130 -11.10 2.98 7.52
N ALA A 131 -10.86 2.67 8.80
CA ALA A 131 -10.87 3.65 9.87
C ALA A 131 -9.77 4.71 9.70
N LEU A 132 -8.55 4.29 9.39
CA LEU A 132 -7.41 5.20 9.16
C LEU A 132 -7.62 6.08 7.92
N LEU A 133 -8.12 5.52 6.81
CA LEU A 133 -8.37 6.31 5.60
C LEU A 133 -9.46 7.36 5.86
N ARG A 134 -10.56 6.96 6.49
CA ARG A 134 -11.65 7.87 6.88
C ARG A 134 -11.17 8.98 7.81
N HIS A 135 -10.37 8.64 8.83
CA HIS A 135 -9.84 9.61 9.78
C HIS A 135 -8.95 10.67 9.10
N ARG A 136 -8.12 10.27 8.13
CA ARG A 136 -7.20 11.18 7.42
C ARG A 136 -7.86 12.03 6.34
N THR A 137 -8.94 11.52 5.74
CA THR A 137 -9.61 12.16 4.60
C THR A 137 -10.87 12.92 4.98
N GLY A 138 -11.43 12.64 6.17
CA GLY A 138 -12.72 13.16 6.58
C GLY A 138 -13.79 12.74 5.58
N ASP A 139 -14.52 13.71 5.05
CA ASP A 139 -15.56 13.46 4.06
C ASP A 139 -15.06 13.37 2.61
N ARG A 140 -13.76 13.57 2.34
CA ARG A 140 -13.26 13.58 0.96
C ARG A 140 -13.32 12.22 0.28
N VAL A 141 -13.06 11.14 1.02
CA VAL A 141 -13.02 9.78 0.50
C VAL A 141 -14.05 8.91 1.21
N HIS A 142 -14.87 8.22 0.45
CA HIS A 142 -15.77 7.20 0.96
C HIS A 142 -15.02 5.86 1.13
N ALA A 143 -14.49 5.64 2.33
CA ALA A 143 -13.82 4.39 2.68
C ALA A 143 -14.81 3.36 3.24
N THR A 144 -14.79 2.14 2.69
CA THR A 144 -15.55 0.98 3.16
C THR A 144 -14.64 -0.24 3.27
N SER A 145 -14.96 -1.20 4.15
CA SER A 145 -14.30 -2.50 4.20
C SER A 145 -15.27 -3.69 4.15
N ALA A 146 -14.77 -4.82 3.65
CA ALA A 146 -15.50 -6.08 3.60
C ALA A 146 -14.56 -7.30 3.73
N GLY A 147 -15.17 -8.48 3.80
CA GLY A 147 -14.54 -9.77 4.04
C GLY A 147 -14.98 -10.82 3.03
N THR A 148 -14.05 -11.62 2.50
CA THR A 148 -14.42 -12.77 1.65
C THR A 148 -15.06 -13.90 2.46
N ARG A 149 -14.73 -14.01 3.75
CA ARG A 149 -15.34 -14.90 4.75
C ARG A 149 -15.44 -14.14 6.08
N PRO A 150 -16.39 -13.22 6.22
CA PRO A 150 -16.46 -12.30 7.36
C PRO A 150 -16.61 -13.06 8.67
N GLN A 151 -15.93 -12.59 9.71
CA GLN A 151 -16.05 -13.10 11.07
C GLN A 151 -17.34 -12.58 11.73
N PRO A 152 -17.84 -13.22 12.80
CA PRO A 152 -19.02 -12.71 13.52
C PRO A 152 -18.81 -11.33 14.16
N HIS A 153 -17.58 -11.06 14.59
CA HIS A 153 -17.20 -9.84 15.31
C HIS A 153 -15.84 -9.32 14.86
N LEU A 154 -15.59 -8.04 15.11
CA LEU A 154 -14.25 -7.46 15.00
C LEU A 154 -13.32 -8.12 16.01
N HIS A 155 -12.04 -8.24 15.64
CA HIS A 155 -11.03 -8.69 16.59
C HIS A 155 -10.89 -7.63 17.69
N PRO A 156 -10.85 -8.00 18.99
CA PRO A 156 -10.81 -7.02 20.10
C PRO A 156 -9.67 -6.01 19.97
N ASP A 157 -8.50 -6.49 19.53
CA ASP A 157 -7.30 -5.68 19.40
C ASP A 157 -7.38 -4.65 18.26
N THR A 158 -8.28 -4.84 17.29
CA THR A 158 -8.57 -3.87 16.22
C THR A 158 -9.13 -2.58 16.78
N ALA A 159 -10.14 -2.68 17.65
CA ALA A 159 -10.73 -1.51 18.29
C ALA A 159 -9.76 -0.88 19.30
N ARG A 160 -8.99 -1.72 20.02
CA ARG A 160 -7.99 -1.25 20.99
C ARG A 160 -6.88 -0.45 20.31
N VAL A 161 -6.25 -0.98 19.25
CA VAL A 161 -5.13 -0.29 18.59
C VAL A 161 -5.56 1.04 17.95
N LEU A 162 -6.75 1.07 17.32
CA LEU A 162 -7.29 2.28 16.71
C LEU A 162 -7.57 3.37 17.76
N ARG A 163 -8.15 2.99 18.89
CA ARG A 163 -8.43 3.91 19.99
C ARG A 163 -7.15 4.42 20.64
N ASP A 164 -6.29 3.50 21.07
CA ASP A 164 -5.14 3.82 21.93
C ASP A 164 -4.03 4.52 21.15
N THR A 165 -3.84 4.18 19.87
CA THR A 165 -2.74 4.73 19.04
C THR A 165 -3.19 5.90 18.17
N PHE A 166 -4.44 5.88 17.68
CA PHE A 166 -4.92 6.85 16.70
C PHE A 166 -6.11 7.70 17.19
N GLY A 167 -6.65 7.43 18.38
CA GLY A 167 -7.82 8.14 18.90
C GLY A 167 -9.10 7.87 18.09
N ILE A 168 -9.16 6.76 17.35
CA ILE A 168 -10.30 6.43 16.49
C ILE A 168 -11.16 5.37 17.17
N ASP A 169 -12.43 5.70 17.42
CA ASP A 169 -13.41 4.72 17.88
C ASP A 169 -14.16 4.08 16.72
N ILE A 170 -14.20 2.75 16.72
CA ILE A 170 -14.95 1.94 15.76
C ILE A 170 -15.95 1.02 16.45
N ALA A 171 -16.30 1.32 17.71
CA ALA A 171 -17.33 0.60 18.44
C ALA A 171 -18.62 0.49 17.61
N GLY A 172 -19.20 -0.71 17.58
CA GLY A 172 -20.44 -0.99 16.85
C GLY A 172 -20.27 -1.32 15.36
N GLN A 173 -19.08 -1.13 14.77
CA GLN A 173 -18.83 -1.65 13.42
C GLN A 173 -18.89 -3.19 13.41
N ARG A 174 -19.44 -3.75 12.33
CA ARG A 174 -19.57 -5.18 12.14
C ARG A 174 -18.89 -5.63 10.85
N PRO A 175 -18.28 -6.83 10.83
CA PRO A 175 -17.79 -7.42 9.61
C PRO A 175 -18.90 -7.55 8.56
N ARG A 176 -18.58 -7.25 7.30
CA ARG A 176 -19.49 -7.29 6.15
C ARG A 176 -18.96 -8.27 5.10
N ALA A 177 -19.86 -8.98 4.43
CA ALA A 177 -19.50 -9.86 3.33
C ALA A 177 -19.16 -9.03 2.08
N VAL A 178 -18.12 -9.42 1.34
CA VAL A 178 -17.75 -8.76 0.08
C VAL A 178 -18.84 -8.92 -0.99
N ASP A 179 -19.62 -9.99 -0.94
CA ASP A 179 -20.70 -10.22 -1.91
C ASP A 179 -21.79 -9.16 -1.86
N THR A 180 -22.04 -8.56 -0.69
CA THR A 180 -23.00 -7.44 -0.58
C THR A 180 -22.47 -6.16 -1.21
N MET A 181 -21.19 -6.11 -1.57
CA MET A 181 -20.53 -4.94 -2.15
C MET A 181 -20.48 -4.98 -3.68
N ARG A 182 -20.88 -6.09 -4.32
CA ARG A 182 -20.65 -6.32 -5.77
C ARG A 182 -21.34 -5.31 -6.69
N GLN A 183 -22.50 -4.80 -6.26
CA GLN A 183 -23.31 -3.83 -7.00
C GLN A 183 -22.89 -2.38 -6.72
N HIS A 184 -22.03 -2.16 -5.73
CA HIS A 184 -21.55 -0.82 -5.40
C HIS A 184 -20.41 -0.41 -6.32
N ARG A 185 -20.38 0.87 -6.69
CA ARG A 185 -19.28 1.45 -7.46
C ARG A 185 -18.12 1.83 -6.53
N PHE A 186 -16.95 1.32 -6.86
CA PHE A 186 -15.69 1.69 -6.22
C PHE A 186 -14.71 2.15 -7.29
N ASP A 187 -13.96 3.21 -7.01
CA ASP A 187 -12.85 3.64 -7.86
C ASP A 187 -11.62 2.76 -7.59
N HIS A 188 -11.46 2.35 -6.32
CA HIS A 188 -10.36 1.50 -5.87
C HIS A 188 -10.85 0.31 -5.04
N VAL A 189 -10.31 -0.88 -5.34
CA VAL A 189 -10.45 -2.07 -4.50
C VAL A 189 -9.07 -2.55 -4.06
N ILE A 190 -8.82 -2.54 -2.76
CA ILE A 190 -7.52 -2.85 -2.16
C ILE A 190 -7.65 -4.11 -1.31
N THR A 191 -6.96 -5.18 -1.70
CA THR A 191 -6.94 -6.43 -0.95
C THR A 191 -5.78 -6.45 0.04
N LEU A 192 -6.03 -6.81 1.30
CA LEU A 192 -5.05 -6.72 2.41
C LEU A 192 -4.48 -8.08 2.85
N CYS A 193 -4.93 -9.17 2.24
CA CYS A 193 -4.38 -10.49 2.49
C CYS A 193 -4.50 -11.37 1.26
N ASP A 194 -3.58 -12.31 1.13
CA ASP A 194 -3.42 -13.12 -0.08
C ASP A 194 -4.66 -13.98 -0.32
N LYS A 195 -5.23 -14.55 0.75
CA LYS A 195 -6.51 -15.28 0.73
C LYS A 195 -7.66 -14.46 0.18
N ALA A 196 -7.72 -13.17 0.49
CA ALA A 196 -8.79 -12.31 -0.01
C ALA A 196 -8.58 -11.93 -1.48
N ARG A 197 -7.32 -11.76 -1.90
CA ARG A 197 -6.98 -11.51 -3.31
C ARG A 197 -7.43 -12.65 -4.21
N GLU A 198 -7.19 -13.90 -3.80
CA GLU A 198 -7.58 -15.09 -4.58
C GLU A 198 -9.10 -15.34 -4.60
N ALA A 199 -9.81 -14.94 -3.53
CA ALA A 199 -11.24 -15.16 -3.37
C ALA A 199 -12.08 -13.90 -3.65
N LEU A 200 -11.50 -12.87 -4.27
CA LEU A 200 -12.19 -11.62 -4.55
C LEU A 200 -13.22 -11.85 -5.68
N PRO A 201 -14.51 -11.55 -5.48
CA PRO A 201 -15.49 -11.70 -6.53
C PRO A 201 -15.28 -10.68 -7.65
N GLU A 202 -15.90 -10.95 -8.80
CA GLU A 202 -16.04 -9.95 -9.85
C GLU A 202 -17.06 -8.87 -9.46
N PHE A 203 -16.70 -7.63 -9.74
CA PHE A 203 -17.53 -6.44 -9.59
C PHE A 203 -18.15 -6.09 -10.95
N GLU A 204 -19.33 -5.47 -10.95
CA GLU A 204 -20.00 -5.03 -12.18
C GLU A 204 -19.23 -3.93 -12.93
N HIS A 205 -18.30 -3.28 -12.23
CA HIS A 205 -17.38 -2.29 -12.79
C HIS A 205 -15.95 -2.77 -12.61
N GLU A 206 -15.03 -2.14 -13.34
CA GLU A 206 -13.61 -2.45 -13.27
C GLU A 206 -12.88 -1.40 -12.39
N PRO A 207 -12.86 -1.58 -11.06
CA PRO A 207 -12.14 -0.69 -10.16
C PRO A 207 -10.63 -0.85 -10.36
N ARG A 208 -9.87 0.19 -10.06
CA ARG A 208 -8.42 0.06 -9.94
C ARG A 208 -8.10 -0.87 -8.78
N ARG A 209 -7.39 -1.97 -9.05
CA ARG A 209 -7.07 -2.98 -8.05
C ARG A 209 -5.65 -2.80 -7.54
N ALA A 210 -5.50 -2.85 -6.22
CA ALA A 210 -4.21 -2.96 -5.56
C ALA A 210 -4.23 -4.12 -4.56
N HIS A 211 -3.04 -4.61 -4.23
CA HIS A 211 -2.86 -5.64 -3.24
C HIS A 211 -1.80 -5.24 -2.24
N TRP A 212 -2.09 -5.36 -0.96
CA TRP A 212 -1.17 -5.21 0.14
C TRP A 212 -1.08 -6.55 0.86
N SER A 213 0.05 -7.23 0.76
CA SER A 213 0.28 -8.52 1.43
C SER A 213 0.64 -8.26 2.89
N VAL A 214 -0.37 -7.90 3.68
CA VAL A 214 -0.23 -7.58 5.10
C VAL A 214 -0.41 -8.87 5.91
N PRO A 215 0.62 -9.33 6.64
CA PRO A 215 0.52 -10.49 7.51
C PRO A 215 -0.65 -10.38 8.48
N GLU A 216 -1.21 -11.52 8.86
CA GLU A 216 -2.16 -11.54 9.96
C GLU A 216 -1.44 -11.10 11.24
N PRO A 217 -1.96 -10.09 11.96
CA PRO A 217 -1.35 -9.68 13.20
C PRO A 217 -1.42 -10.83 14.21
N GLY A 218 -0.28 -11.32 14.67
CA GLY A 218 -0.22 -12.07 15.92
C GLY A 218 -0.61 -11.16 17.09
N THR A 219 -0.92 -11.75 18.24
CA THR A 219 -1.40 -11.05 19.45
C THR A 219 -0.52 -9.84 19.82
N ASP A 220 0.81 -9.95 19.68
CA ASP A 220 1.77 -8.90 20.04
C ASP A 220 2.18 -7.98 18.88
N HIS A 221 1.54 -8.12 17.72
CA HIS A 221 1.98 -7.45 16.48
C HIS A 221 0.92 -6.53 15.86
N PHE A 222 -0.22 -6.33 16.52
CA PHE A 222 -1.28 -5.42 16.06
C PHE A 222 -0.80 -3.99 15.82
N HIS A 223 0.01 -3.42 16.71
CA HIS A 223 0.57 -2.08 16.52
C HIS A 223 1.44 -1.99 15.26
N ARG A 224 2.23 -3.02 14.96
CA ARG A 224 3.07 -3.05 13.74
C ARG A 224 2.21 -3.15 12.49
N THR A 225 1.18 -4.00 12.49
CA THR A 225 0.24 -4.11 11.37
C THR A 225 -0.52 -2.80 11.15
N ALA A 226 -0.98 -2.14 12.22
CA ALA A 226 -1.67 -0.86 12.10
C ALA A 226 -0.73 0.24 11.59
N ALA A 227 0.53 0.28 12.04
CA ALA A 227 1.53 1.21 11.53
C ALA A 227 1.88 0.97 10.05
N ASP A 228 2.02 -0.29 9.61
CA ASP A 228 2.23 -0.64 8.20
C ASP A 228 1.04 -0.18 7.33
N ILE A 229 -0.19 -0.46 7.75
CA ILE A 229 -1.40 -0.01 7.06
C ILE A 229 -1.47 1.53 7.04
N ASP A 230 -1.13 2.21 8.13
CA ASP A 230 -1.11 3.67 8.18
C ASP A 230 -0.08 4.27 7.22
N THR A 231 1.12 3.71 7.15
CA THR A 231 2.13 4.09 6.16
C THR A 231 1.61 3.93 4.74
N ARG A 232 1.01 2.77 4.42
CA ARG A 232 0.43 2.52 3.09
C ARG A 232 -0.70 3.49 2.76
N ILE A 233 -1.53 3.85 3.74
CA ILE A 233 -2.58 4.86 3.57
C ILE A 233 -2.00 6.24 3.29
N ARG A 234 -0.97 6.69 4.04
CA ARG A 234 -0.31 7.99 3.79
C ARG A 234 0.19 8.10 2.35
N HIS A 235 0.70 7.01 1.79
CA HIS A 235 1.19 6.97 0.40
C HIS A 235 0.08 6.72 -0.63
N LEU A 236 -1.07 6.21 -0.22
CA LEU A 236 -2.25 6.11 -1.06
C LEU A 236 -2.89 7.48 -1.31
N LEU A 237 -2.87 8.41 -0.34
CA LEU A 237 -3.56 9.70 -0.45
C LEU A 237 -3.23 10.49 -1.73
N PRO A 238 -1.95 10.69 -2.11
CA PRO A 238 -1.63 11.43 -3.34
C PRO A 238 -2.11 10.71 -4.61
N VAL A 239 -2.18 9.38 -4.57
CA VAL A 239 -2.70 8.58 -5.70
C VAL A 239 -4.19 8.85 -5.88
N LEU A 240 -4.95 8.90 -4.78
CA LEU A 240 -6.38 9.24 -4.83
C LEU A 240 -6.59 10.68 -5.31
N ASP A 241 -5.75 11.63 -4.92
CA ASP A 241 -5.89 13.01 -5.39
C ASP A 241 -5.64 13.14 -6.91
N THR A 242 -4.73 12.33 -7.49
CA THR A 242 -4.48 12.34 -8.94
C THR A 242 -5.63 11.74 -9.76
N THR A 243 -6.39 10.77 -9.22
CA THR A 243 -7.54 10.19 -9.92
C THR A 243 -8.72 11.15 -10.02
N HIS A 244 -8.78 12.17 -9.15
CA HIS A 244 -9.73 13.28 -9.29
C HIS A 244 -9.50 14.18 -10.49
N HIS A 245 -8.30 14.17 -11.08
CA HIS A 245 -7.87 15.15 -12.07
C HIS A 245 -7.78 14.61 -13.50
N GLU A 246 -8.04 13.32 -13.74
CA GLU A 246 -8.19 12.78 -15.09
C GLU A 246 -9.57 13.17 -15.63
N PRO A 247 -9.67 14.02 -16.67
CA PRO A 247 -10.94 14.30 -17.30
C PRO A 247 -11.46 13.02 -17.96
N THR A 248 -12.73 12.71 -17.76
CA THR A 248 -13.45 11.76 -18.59
C THR A 248 -13.40 12.28 -20.03
N GLU A 249 -12.49 11.76 -20.85
CA GLU A 249 -12.54 11.98 -22.29
C GLU A 249 -13.85 11.38 -22.82
N ALA A 250 -14.65 12.27 -23.41
CA ALA A 250 -15.96 12.01 -23.99
C ALA A 250 -15.84 11.57 -25.45
#